data_AF-A0A7U4LNL6-F1
#
_entry.id   AF-A0A7U4LNL6-F1
#
_cell.length_a   1.000
_cell.length_b   1.000
_cell.length_c   1.000
_cell.angle_alpha   90.00
_cell.angle_beta   90.00
_cell.angle_gamma   90.00
#
_symmetry.space_group_name_H-M   'P 1'
#
loop_
_entity.id
_entity.type
_entity.pdbx_description
1 polymer ?
#
loop_
_entity_poly.entity_id
_entity_poly.type
_entity_poly.pdbx_seq_one_letter_code
_entity_poly.pdbx_strand_id
1 'polypeptide(L)'
;MVSCNKCNKDFEIQIKTKYYYGIEVQYFICPHCNEKYTYAVIDDYIREKRKELNNIKEKIKQCTKEKQVNKLINEQRKIIRNMKQYSDDYVKRLELGTQ
;
A
#
# COMPACT_ATOMS: atom_id res chain seq x y z
N MET A 1 -15.75 -1.84 -10.08
CA MET A 1 -16.01 -3.16 -9.47
C MET A 1 -14.69 -3.90 -9.29
N VAL A 2 -14.58 -4.71 -8.24
CA VAL A 2 -13.48 -5.67 -8.05
C VAL A 2 -14.05 -7.05 -7.77
N SER A 3 -13.30 -8.08 -8.16
CA SER A 3 -13.65 -9.47 -7.89
C SER A 3 -13.04 -9.92 -6.56
N CYS A 4 -13.86 -10.47 -5.67
CA CYS A 4 -13.38 -11.07 -4.42
C CYS A 4 -12.54 -12.31 -4.73
N ASN A 5 -11.30 -12.38 -4.25
CA ASN A 5 -10.43 -13.55 -4.46
C ASN A 5 -10.89 -14.81 -3.69
N LYS A 6 -11.83 -14.68 -2.74
CA LYS A 6 -12.32 -15.79 -1.91
C LYS A 6 -13.63 -16.38 -2.43
N CYS A 7 -14.58 -15.55 -2.82
CA CYS A 7 -15.90 -16.01 -3.30
C CYS A 7 -16.15 -15.74 -4.79
N ASN A 8 -15.20 -15.12 -5.51
CA ASN A 8 -15.25 -14.81 -6.94
C ASN A 8 -16.46 -13.98 -7.39
N LYS A 9 -17.13 -13.29 -6.45
CA LYS A 9 -18.21 -12.37 -6.74
C LYS A 9 -17.68 -10.97 -6.84
N ASP A 10 -18.22 -10.24 -7.80
CA ASP A 10 -17.92 -8.82 -7.96
C ASP A 10 -18.70 -7.98 -6.96
N PHE A 11 -18.07 -6.88 -6.54
CA PHE A 11 -18.68 -5.88 -5.69
C PHE A 11 -18.03 -4.52 -5.89
N GLU A 12 -18.75 -3.49 -5.46
CA GLU A 12 -18.19 -2.13 -5.36
C GLU A 12 -17.39 -1.99 -4.08
N ILE A 13 -16.19 -1.43 -4.18
CA ILE A 13 -15.37 -1.17 -3.00
C ILE A 13 -15.97 0.01 -2.24
N GLN A 14 -16.34 -0.23 -0.99
CA GLN A 14 -16.59 0.83 -0.01
C GLN A 14 -15.43 0.85 0.98
N ILE A 15 -14.56 1.86 0.85
CA ILE A 15 -13.40 2.03 1.74
C ILE A 15 -13.89 2.50 3.12
N LYS A 16 -13.43 1.81 4.15
CA LYS A 16 -13.60 2.15 5.56
C LYS A 16 -12.24 2.49 6.15
N THR A 17 -12.23 3.40 7.11
CA THR A 17 -11.00 3.86 7.78
C THR A 17 -11.06 3.53 9.26
N LYS A 18 -9.96 3.03 9.81
CA LYS A 18 -9.73 2.88 11.25
C LYS A 18 -8.42 3.53 11.64
N TYR A 19 -8.36 4.08 12.85
CA TYR A 19 -7.16 4.70 13.40
C TYR A 19 -6.64 3.86 14.56
N TYR A 20 -5.33 3.61 14.56
CA TYR A 20 -4.63 2.85 15.58
C TYR A 20 -3.34 3.59 15.94
N TYR A 21 -3.27 4.18 17.15
CA TYR A 21 -2.06 4.87 17.62
C TYR A 21 -1.48 5.89 16.62
N GLY A 22 -2.34 6.69 15.99
CA GLY A 22 -1.93 7.69 14.98
C GLY A 22 -1.74 7.13 13.56
N ILE A 23 -1.91 5.82 13.37
CA ILE A 23 -1.82 5.15 12.07
C ILE A 23 -3.22 4.99 11.49
N GLU A 24 -3.41 5.45 10.26
CA GLU A 24 -4.65 5.32 9.51
C GLU A 24 -4.61 4.04 8.67
N VAL A 25 -5.56 3.14 8.88
CA VAL A 25 -5.71 1.89 8.12
C VAL A 25 -7.01 1.94 7.34
N GLN A 26 -6.88 1.97 6.02
CA GLN A 26 -7.99 1.90 5.08
C GLN A 26 -8.21 0.44 4.66
N TYR A 27 -9.45 -0.03 4.73
CA TYR A 27 -9.82 -1.41 4.40
C TYR A 27 -11.20 -1.45 3.75
N PHE A 28 -11.52 -2.55 3.07
CA PHE A 28 -12.87 -2.84 2.58
C PHE A 28 -13.24 -4.28 2.93
N ILE A 29 -14.53 -4.57 2.88
CA ILE A 29 -15.07 -5.90 3.21
C ILE A 29 -15.90 -6.36 2.02
N CYS A 30 -15.68 -7.59 1.56
CA CYS A 30 -16.56 -8.20 0.58
C CYS A 30 -17.95 -8.41 1.21
N PRO A 31 -19.03 -7.85 0.65
CA PRO A 31 -20.37 -7.98 1.24
C PRO A 31 -20.94 -9.40 1.12
N HIS A 32 -20.34 -10.26 0.29
CA HIS A 32 -20.84 -11.61 0.01
C HIS A 32 -20.24 -12.68 0.93
N CYS A 33 -19.00 -12.51 1.37
CA CYS A 33 -18.29 -13.51 2.20
C CYS A 33 -17.59 -12.91 3.43
N ASN A 34 -17.76 -11.60 3.66
CA ASN A 34 -17.18 -10.85 4.77
C ASN A 34 -15.65 -10.86 4.83
N GLU A 35 -14.98 -11.25 3.75
CA GLU A 35 -13.53 -11.17 3.67
C GLU A 35 -13.07 -9.71 3.75
N LYS A 36 -12.17 -9.42 4.69
CA LYS A 36 -11.61 -8.08 4.91
C LYS A 36 -10.30 -7.94 4.16
N TYR A 37 -10.17 -6.84 3.43
CA TYR A 37 -8.96 -6.51 2.68
C TYR A 37 -8.42 -5.18 3.15
N THR A 38 -7.14 -5.15 3.53
CA THR A 38 -6.45 -3.88 3.78
C THR A 38 -6.10 -3.23 2.45
N TYR A 39 -6.59 -2.00 2.24
CA TYR A 39 -6.32 -1.18 1.06
C TYR A 39 -5.04 -0.36 1.24
N ALA A 40 -4.87 0.29 2.39
CA ALA A 40 -3.69 1.09 2.68
C ALA A 40 -3.42 1.21 4.19
N VAL A 41 -2.15 1.28 4.54
CA VAL A 41 -1.66 1.76 5.84
C VAL A 41 -1.02 3.13 5.59
N ILE A 42 -1.40 4.13 6.38
CA ILE A 42 -0.95 5.51 6.24
C ILE A 42 -0.45 6.00 7.59
N ASP A 43 0.84 6.28 7.67
CA ASP A 43 1.52 6.89 8.80
C ASP A 43 2.67 7.77 8.31
N ASP A 44 3.45 8.33 9.24
CA ASP A 44 4.52 9.25 8.89
C ASP A 44 5.64 8.56 8.08
N TYR A 45 5.97 7.30 8.38
CA TYR A 45 6.93 6.53 7.59
C TYR A 45 6.47 6.35 6.13
N ILE A 46 5.22 5.91 5.93
CA ILE A 46 4.63 5.75 4.60
C ILE A 46 4.52 7.10 3.88
N ARG A 47 4.18 8.18 4.58
CA ARG A 47 4.12 9.54 4.02
C ARG A 47 5.49 10.01 3.53
N GLU A 48 6.55 9.78 4.31
CA GLU A 48 7.92 10.11 3.91
C GLU A 48 8.35 9.31 2.68
N LYS A 49 8.10 7.99 2.68
CA LYS A 49 8.43 7.15 1.52
C LYS A 49 7.64 7.48 0.27
N ARG A 50 6.39 7.95 0.39
CA ARG A 50 5.63 8.52 -0.75
C ARG A 50 6.28 9.78 -1.30
N LYS A 51 6.80 10.68 -0.44
CA LYS A 51 7.53 11.87 -0.89
C LYS A 51 8.81 11.48 -1.65
N GLU A 52 9.59 10.54 -1.11
CA GLU A 52 10.78 10.00 -1.79
C GLU A 52 10.43 9.40 -3.17
N LEU A 53 9.34 8.63 -3.26
CA LEU A 53 8.88 8.05 -4.53
C LEU A 53 8.49 9.12 -5.55
N ASN A 54 7.83 10.19 -5.13
CA ASN A 54 7.45 11.29 -6.02
C ASN A 54 8.71 11.97 -6.58
N ASN A 55 9.69 12.26 -5.72
CA ASN A 55 10.96 12.84 -6.15
C ASN A 55 11.70 11.94 -7.16
N ILE A 56 11.72 10.62 -6.94
CA ILE A 56 12.32 9.67 -7.88
C ILE A 56 11.56 9.63 -9.21
N LYS A 57 10.23 9.65 -9.18
CA LYS A 57 9.41 9.70 -10.39
C LYS A 57 9.70 10.95 -11.21
N GLU A 58 9.85 12.11 -10.56
CA GLU A 58 10.23 13.35 -11.24
C GLU A 58 11.62 13.26 -11.86
N LYS A 59 12.61 12.72 -11.14
CA LYS A 59 13.96 12.47 -11.67
C LYS A 59 13.95 11.54 -12.87
N ILE A 60 13.13 10.48 -12.86
CA ILE A 60 12.99 9.56 -14.00
C ILE A 60 12.46 10.31 -15.22
N LYS A 61 11.43 11.15 -15.04
CA LYS A 61 10.85 11.94 -16.15
C LYS A 61 11.85 12.92 -16.77
N GLN A 62 12.77 13.47 -15.97
CA GLN A 62 13.77 14.45 -16.41
C GLN A 62 15.04 13.80 -16.98
N CYS A 63 15.28 12.52 -16.73
CA CYS A 63 16.52 11.86 -17.09
C CYS A 63 16.44 11.24 -18.50
N THR A 64 17.42 11.57 -19.35
CA THR A 64 17.54 11.04 -20.72
C THR A 64 18.55 9.90 -20.83
N LYS A 65 19.38 9.68 -19.81
CA LYS A 65 20.43 8.65 -19.81
C LYS A 65 19.88 7.34 -19.27
N GLU A 66 19.79 6.33 -20.13
CA GLU A 66 19.21 5.02 -19.81
C GLU A 66 19.80 4.38 -18.54
N LYS A 67 21.13 4.38 -18.38
CA LYS A 67 21.79 3.81 -17.19
C LYS A 67 21.36 4.50 -15.89
N GLN A 68 21.12 5.81 -15.93
CA GLN A 68 20.65 6.56 -14.77
C GLN A 68 19.16 6.30 -14.51
N VAL A 69 18.34 6.23 -15.56
CA VAL A 69 16.92 5.84 -15.47
C VAL A 69 16.78 4.46 -14.82
N ASN A 70 17.55 3.46 -15.28
CA ASN A 70 17.54 2.12 -14.71
C ASN A 70 17.93 2.09 -13.23
N LYS A 71 18.90 2.91 -12.81
CA LYS A 71 19.26 3.06 -11.40
C LYS A 71 18.09 3.62 -10.58
N LEU A 72 17.45 4.69 -11.06
CA LEU A 72 16.31 5.31 -10.40
C LEU A 72 15.09 4.36 -10.31
N ILE A 73 14.84 3.57 -11.35
CA ILE A 73 13.79 2.52 -11.33
C ILE A 73 14.10 1.48 -10.26
N ASN A 74 15.35 1.05 -10.12
CA ASN A 74 15.74 0.10 -9.07
C ASN A 74 15.58 0.69 -7.66
N GLU A 75 15.90 1.96 -7.46
CA GLU A 75 15.65 2.67 -6.20
C GLU A 75 14.15 2.78 -5.90
N GLN A 76 13.33 3.14 -6.91
CA GLN A 76 11.88 3.16 -6.81
C GLN A 76 11.30 1.81 -6.37
N ARG A 77 11.75 0.71 -7.00
CA ARG A 77 11.32 -0.66 -6.65
C ARG A 77 11.65 -1.02 -5.20
N LYS A 78 12.83 -0.64 -4.71
CA LYS A 78 13.25 -0.89 -3.31
C LYS A 78 12.32 -0.17 -2.33
N ILE A 79 12.00 1.10 -2.59
CA ILE A 79 11.10 1.85 -1.70
C ILE A 79 9.70 1.23 -1.69
N ILE A 80 9.15 0.90 -2.86
CA ILE A 80 7.83 0.25 -2.96
C ILE A 80 7.83 -1.08 -2.17
N ARG A 81 8.87 -1.90 -2.31
CA ARG A 81 9.00 -3.16 -1.58
C ARG A 81 9.02 -2.94 -0.07
N ASN A 82 9.82 -2.00 0.41
CA ASN A 82 9.95 -1.72 1.84
C ASN A 82 8.63 -1.18 2.42
N MET A 83 7.93 -0.31 1.70
CA MET A 83 6.61 0.19 2.11
C MET A 83 5.58 -0.93 2.21
N LYS A 84 5.57 -1.86 1.23
CA LYS A 84 4.68 -3.02 1.25
C LYS A 84 4.96 -3.91 2.45
N GLN A 85 6.22 -4.32 2.64
CA GLN A 85 6.62 -5.17 3.78
C GLN A 85 6.24 -4.54 5.13
N TYR A 86 6.53 -3.25 5.29
CA TYR A 86 6.15 -2.51 6.50
C TYR A 86 4.64 -2.55 6.76
N SER A 87 3.83 -2.31 5.71
CA SER A 87 2.37 -2.33 5.82
C SER A 87 1.85 -3.73 6.15
N ASP A 88 2.38 -4.77 5.49
CA ASP A 88 2.01 -6.18 5.69
C ASP A 88 2.33 -6.62 7.14
N ASP A 89 3.53 -6.29 7.63
CA ASP A 89 3.95 -6.60 9.01
C ASP A 89 3.09 -5.88 10.04
N TYR A 90 2.70 -4.63 9.76
CA TYR A 90 1.80 -3.88 10.64
C TYR A 90 0.40 -4.49 10.70
N VAL A 91 -0.20 -4.81 9.56
CA VAL A 91 -1.51 -5.46 9.49
C VAL A 91 -1.50 -6.79 10.23
N LYS A 92 -0.46 -7.62 10.02
CA LYS A 92 -0.31 -8.90 10.71
C LYS A 92 -0.26 -8.72 12.23
N ARG A 93 0.45 -7.71 12.74
CA ARG A 93 0.49 -7.41 14.18
C ARG A 93 -0.88 -6.99 14.72
N LEU A 94 -1.65 -6.20 13.95
CA LEU A 94 -3.01 -5.81 14.36
C LEU A 94 -3.96 -7.01 14.44
N GLU A 95 -3.85 -7.97 13.52
CA GLU A 95 -4.68 -9.18 13.51
C GLU A 95 -4.34 -10.13 14.66
N LEU A 96 -3.05 -10.28 15.00
CA LEU A 96 -2.59 -11.10 16.11
C LEU A 96 -2.96 -10.52 17.49
N GLY A 97 -3.06 -9.19 17.61
CA GLY A 97 -3.45 -8.51 18.85
C GLY A 97 -4.96 -8.48 19.12
N THR A 98 -5.77 -9.06 18.24
CA THR A 98 -7.24 -9.15 18.40
C THR A 98 -7.73 -10.53 18.87
N GLN A 99 -6.84 -11.40 19.35
CA GLN A 99 -7.15 -12.70 19.96
C GLN A 99 -7.12 -12.65 21.50
#